data_AF-A0A2N0QF85-F1
#
_entry.id   AF-A0A2N0QF85-F1
#
_cell.length_a   1.000
_cell.length_b   1.000
_cell.length_c   1.000
_cell.angle_alpha   90.00
_cell.angle_beta   90.00
_cell.angle_gamma   90.00
#
_symmetry.space_group_name_H-M   'P 1'
#
loop_
_entity.id
_entity.type
_entity.pdbx_description
1 polymer ?
#
loop_
_entity_poly.entity_id
_entity_poly.type
_entity_poly.pdbx_seq_one_letter_code
_entity_poly.pdbx_strand_id
1 'polypeptide(L)'
;MSIYEELPTNEEEATNKEKDIPPARNLISIMRYPKGPNKGSIISPYLQQKACDYLDQSFYKHHSTHQFLKDSNSKLEKRNKKLNQKNQALIKRTQSLGAKAQHL
;
A
#
# COMPACT_ATOMS: atom_id res chain seq x y z
N MET A 1 27.74 35.54 49.73
CA MET A 1 26.44 35.61 49.04
C MET A 1 26.28 34.28 48.30
N SER A 2 25.24 33.53 48.67
CA SER A 2 24.90 32.19 48.18
C SER A 2 24.64 32.18 46.66
N ILE A 3 24.98 31.08 45.98
CA ILE A 3 24.00 30.35 45.15
C ILE A 3 24.44 28.89 45.04
N TYR A 4 23.54 27.99 45.48
CA TYR A 4 23.59 26.57 45.19
C TYR A 4 23.35 26.36 43.69
N GLU A 5 24.20 25.58 43.03
CA GLU A 5 23.92 25.09 41.68
C GLU A 5 23.77 23.57 41.79
N GLU A 6 22.53 23.16 42.01
CA GLU A 6 22.11 21.76 42.06
C GLU A 6 22.26 21.13 40.68
N LEU A 7 22.90 19.96 40.63
CA LEU A 7 22.97 19.10 39.46
C LEU A 7 21.57 18.61 39.09
N PRO A 8 21.09 18.77 37.84
CA PRO A 8 19.92 18.02 37.40
C PRO A 8 20.34 16.58 37.11
N THR A 9 19.92 15.68 38.01
CA THR A 9 19.89 14.23 37.80
C THR A 9 19.08 13.91 36.54
N ASN A 10 19.64 13.01 35.75
CA ASN A 10 19.05 12.44 34.55
C ASN A 10 17.67 11.82 34.83
N GLU A 11 16.94 11.62 33.74
CA GLU A 11 15.66 10.90 33.61
C GLU A 11 14.44 11.80 33.63
N GLU A 12 13.98 12.18 32.43
CA GLU A 12 12.59 12.04 31.96
C GLU A 12 12.41 12.72 30.59
N GLU A 13 13.24 12.36 29.61
CA GLU A 13 12.83 12.46 28.20
C GLU A 13 12.16 11.13 27.79
N ALA A 14 10.88 11.00 28.14
CA ALA A 14 9.98 10.08 27.45
C ALA A 14 8.66 10.81 27.19
N THR A 15 8.72 11.63 26.15
CA THR A 15 7.61 12.27 25.47
C THR A 15 6.26 11.58 25.70
N ASN A 16 5.40 12.30 26.40
CA ASN A 16 3.96 12.18 26.45
C ASN A 16 3.38 11.76 25.07
N LYS A 17 3.14 10.45 24.89
CA LYS A 17 2.45 9.83 23.75
C LYS A 17 1.17 9.11 24.20
N GLU A 18 0.52 9.61 25.25
CA GLU A 18 -0.85 9.20 25.61
C GLU A 18 -1.89 10.08 24.89
N LYS A 19 -1.75 10.23 23.58
CA LYS A 19 -2.75 10.93 22.76
C LYS A 19 -3.41 9.93 21.83
N ASP A 20 -4.68 9.65 22.17
CA ASP A 20 -5.67 8.93 21.39
C ASP A 20 -5.30 7.50 21.00
N ILE A 21 -5.42 6.59 21.98
CA ILE A 21 -5.69 5.18 21.65
C ILE A 21 -7.07 5.18 20.97
N PRO A 22 -7.19 4.85 19.67
CA PRO A 22 -8.49 4.84 19.01
C PRO A 22 -9.43 3.92 19.80
N PRO A 23 -10.72 4.26 19.97
CA PRO A 23 -11.67 3.42 20.70
C PRO A 23 -11.64 1.95 20.28
N ALA A 24 -11.34 1.70 18.99
CA ALA A 24 -11.14 0.38 18.41
C ALA A 24 -9.97 -0.43 19.01
N ARG A 25 -8.85 0.22 19.39
CA ARG A 25 -7.69 -0.46 19.99
C ARG A 25 -7.99 -0.91 21.42
N ASN A 26 -8.73 -0.11 22.18
CA ASN A 26 -9.25 -0.54 23.49
C ASN A 26 -10.26 -1.69 23.34
N LEU A 27 -11.19 -1.58 22.39
CA LEU A 27 -12.17 -2.62 22.09
C LEU A 27 -11.51 -3.97 21.72
N ILE A 28 -10.52 -3.97 20.83
CA ILE A 28 -9.78 -5.18 20.47
C ILE A 28 -9.01 -5.74 21.66
N SER A 29 -8.49 -4.88 22.54
CA SER A 29 -7.78 -5.30 23.76
C SER A 29 -8.70 -6.00 24.76
N ILE A 30 -9.91 -5.47 25.01
CA ILE A 30 -10.89 -6.10 25.92
C ILE A 30 -11.49 -7.38 25.33
N MET A 31 -11.50 -7.51 23.99
CA MET A 31 -12.01 -8.69 23.31
C MET A 31 -10.97 -9.81 23.21
N ARG A 32 -9.81 -9.71 23.86
CA ARG A 32 -8.75 -10.75 23.87
C ARG A 32 -8.57 -11.37 25.25
N TYR A 33 -8.21 -12.66 25.30
CA TYR A 33 -7.92 -13.32 26.57
C TYR A 33 -6.70 -12.66 27.24
N PRO A 34 -6.82 -12.16 28.48
CA PRO A 34 -5.72 -11.46 29.15
C PRO A 34 -4.66 -12.43 29.69
N LYS A 35 -5.05 -13.68 29.99
CA LYS A 35 -4.22 -14.71 30.63
C LYS A 35 -4.65 -16.11 30.15
N GLY A 36 -3.86 -17.13 30.49
CA GLY A 36 -4.13 -18.53 30.15
C GLY A 36 -3.56 -18.96 28.79
N PRO A 37 -3.80 -20.22 28.37
CA PRO A 37 -3.22 -20.79 27.15
C PRO A 37 -3.58 -20.03 25.87
N ASN A 38 -4.74 -19.37 25.86
CA ASN A 38 -5.26 -18.63 24.71
C ASN A 38 -4.97 -17.12 24.79
N LYS A 39 -4.06 -16.67 25.67
CA LYS A 39 -3.73 -15.24 25.85
C LYS A 39 -3.47 -14.55 24.52
N GLY A 40 -4.11 -13.40 24.30
CA GLY A 40 -3.99 -12.61 23.07
C GLY A 40 -4.92 -13.03 21.93
N SER A 41 -5.55 -14.21 22.02
CA SER A 41 -6.60 -14.63 21.08
C SER A 41 -7.91 -13.90 21.37
N ILE A 42 -8.70 -13.64 20.33
CA ILE A 42 -10.02 -13.00 20.48
C ILE A 42 -10.97 -13.97 21.22
N ILE A 43 -11.68 -13.48 22.22
CA ILE A 43 -12.51 -14.26 23.14
C ILE A 43 -13.76 -14.80 22.45
N SER A 44 -14.34 -14.02 21.54
CA SER A 44 -15.62 -14.36 20.91
C SER A 44 -15.43 -15.01 19.55
N PRO A 45 -15.92 -16.25 19.33
CA PRO A 45 -15.96 -16.87 18.01
C PRO A 45 -16.66 -15.99 16.96
N TYR A 46 -17.71 -15.26 17.37
CA TYR A 46 -18.38 -14.30 16.49
C TYR A 46 -17.45 -13.17 16.03
N LEU A 47 -16.63 -12.62 16.93
CA LEU A 47 -15.67 -11.59 16.55
C LEU A 47 -14.50 -12.16 15.74
N GLN A 48 -14.04 -13.38 16.04
CA GLN A 48 -13.07 -14.08 15.20
C GLN A 48 -13.60 -14.21 13.76
N GLN A 49 -14.84 -14.66 13.59
CA GLN A 49 -15.49 -14.76 12.29
C GLN A 49 -15.61 -13.39 11.61
N LYS A 50 -16.04 -12.35 12.33
CA LYS A 50 -16.12 -10.99 11.76
C LYS A 50 -14.77 -10.42 11.35
N ALA A 51 -13.72 -10.72 12.10
CA ALA A 51 -12.36 -10.36 11.72
C ALA A 51 -11.95 -11.09 10.44
N CYS A 52 -12.19 -12.40 10.34
CA CYS A 52 -11.94 -13.16 9.11
C CYS A 52 -12.74 -12.61 7.92
N ASP A 53 -14.05 -12.42 8.07
CA ASP A 53 -14.92 -11.86 7.03
C ASP A 53 -14.43 -10.49 6.55
N TYR A 54 -13.98 -9.63 7.48
CA TYR A 54 -13.43 -8.31 7.16
C TYR A 54 -12.09 -8.42 6.41
N LEU A 55 -11.20 -9.32 6.83
CA LEU A 55 -9.92 -9.54 6.15
C LEU A 55 -10.15 -10.11 4.75
N ASP A 56 -11.07 -11.07 4.60
CA ASP A 56 -11.47 -11.59 3.30
C ASP A 56 -12.01 -10.47 2.40
N GLN A 57 -12.94 -9.64 2.89
CA GLN A 57 -13.49 -8.53 2.10
C GLN A 57 -12.46 -7.42 1.79
N SER A 58 -11.55 -7.12 2.72
CA SER A 58 -10.61 -6.01 2.59
C SER A 58 -9.38 -6.37 1.76
N PHE A 59 -8.84 -7.59 1.92
CA PHE A 59 -7.72 -8.07 1.10
C PHE A 59 -8.19 -8.52 -0.28
N TYR A 60 -9.41 -9.05 -0.42
CA TYR A 60 -9.99 -9.42 -1.71
C TYR A 60 -10.96 -8.35 -2.25
N LYS A 61 -10.45 -7.17 -2.63
CA LYS A 61 -11.04 -6.39 -3.75
C LYS A 61 -10.78 -7.08 -5.11
N HIS A 62 -10.84 -8.42 -5.12
CA HIS A 62 -10.15 -9.26 -6.08
C HIS A 62 -10.81 -9.25 -7.45
N HIS A 63 -12.11 -9.00 -7.52
CA HIS A 63 -12.83 -9.04 -8.80
C HIS A 63 -12.83 -7.71 -9.56
N SER A 64 -13.01 -6.58 -8.87
CA SER A 64 -13.04 -5.27 -9.54
C SER A 64 -11.64 -4.83 -9.98
N THR A 65 -10.62 -4.99 -9.11
CA THR A 65 -9.26 -4.54 -9.42
C THR A 65 -8.58 -5.45 -10.43
N HIS A 66 -8.72 -6.77 -10.35
CA HIS A 66 -8.08 -7.68 -11.32
C HIS A 66 -8.66 -7.52 -12.73
N GLN A 67 -9.98 -7.49 -12.87
CA GLN A 67 -10.62 -7.35 -14.18
C GLN A 67 -10.29 -5.97 -14.79
N PHE A 68 -10.34 -4.91 -13.98
CA PHE A 68 -9.91 -3.59 -14.40
C PHE A 68 -8.44 -3.54 -14.85
N LEU A 69 -7.53 -4.16 -14.10
CA LEU A 69 -6.10 -4.24 -14.46
C LEU A 69 -5.90 -5.03 -15.76
N LYS A 70 -6.61 -6.15 -15.92
CA LYS A 70 -6.57 -6.98 -17.13
C LYS A 70 -7.04 -6.19 -18.36
N ASP A 71 -8.15 -5.47 -18.24
CA ASP A 71 -8.71 -4.67 -19.32
C ASP A 71 -7.80 -3.47 -19.65
N SER A 72 -7.24 -2.83 -18.62
CA SER A 72 -6.26 -1.74 -18.76
C SER A 72 -5.00 -2.21 -19.50
N ASN A 73 -4.44 -3.36 -19.11
CA ASN A 73 -3.26 -3.94 -19.77
C ASN A 73 -3.55 -4.29 -21.23
N SER A 74 -4.68 -4.94 -21.53
CA SER A 74 -5.10 -5.24 -22.91
C SER A 74 -5.23 -3.98 -23.77
N LYS A 75 -5.75 -2.89 -23.20
CA LYS A 75 -5.87 -1.60 -23.88
C LYS A 75 -4.51 -0.95 -24.13
N LEU A 76 -3.59 -1.04 -23.17
CA LEU A 76 -2.22 -0.54 -23.31
C LEU A 76 -1.43 -1.31 -24.37
N GLU A 77 -1.52 -2.65 -24.38
CA GLU A 77 -0.87 -3.49 -25.38
C GLU A 77 -1.34 -3.15 -26.81
N LYS A 78 -2.66 -3.02 -27.01
CA LYS A 78 -3.22 -2.62 -28.31
C LYS A 78 -2.68 -1.26 -28.78
N ARG A 79 -2.62 -0.28 -27.88
CA ARG A 79 -2.07 1.06 -28.19
C ARG A 79 -0.59 0.99 -28.53
N ASN A 80 0.18 0.23 -27.75
CA ASN A 80 1.62 0.09 -27.97
C ASN A 80 1.91 -0.58 -29.32
N LYS A 81 1.20 -1.67 -29.65
CA LYS A 81 1.31 -2.33 -30.97
C LYS A 81 0.99 -1.38 -32.13
N LYS A 82 -0.07 -0.58 -32.01
CA LYS A 82 -0.45 0.42 -33.03
C LYS A 82 0.61 1.52 -33.17
N LEU A 83 1.17 1.99 -32.06
CA LEU A 83 2.23 3.00 -32.07
C LEU A 83 3.49 2.46 -32.73
N ASN A 84 3.89 1.24 -32.38
CA ASN A 84 5.06 0.58 -32.96
C ASN A 84 4.90 0.39 -34.48
N GLN A 85 3.73 -0.03 -34.95
CA GLN A 85 3.44 -0.14 -36.39
C GLN A 85 3.58 1.20 -37.12
N LYS A 86 3.07 2.29 -36.54
CA LYS A 86 3.22 3.64 -37.10
C LYS A 86 4.68 4.08 -37.14
N ASN A 87 5.44 3.84 -36.07
CA ASN A 87 6.86 4.17 -36.03
C ASN A 87 7.64 3.40 -37.11
N GLN A 88 7.40 2.10 -37.25
CA GLN A 88 8.03 1.28 -38.29
C GLN A 88 7.70 1.78 -39.70
N ALA A 89 6.44 2.17 -39.96
CA ALA A 89 6.05 2.74 -41.25
C ALA A 89 6.77 4.07 -41.54
N LEU A 90 6.89 4.94 -40.54
CA LEU A 90 7.61 6.22 -40.67
C LEU A 90 9.09 5.99 -40.92
N ILE A 91 9.75 5.11 -40.16
CA ILE A 91 11.16 4.76 -40.35
C ILE A 91 11.42 4.30 -41.78
N LYS A 92 10.62 3.36 -42.29
CA LYS A 92 10.75 2.86 -43.67
C LYS A 92 10.58 3.96 -44.71
N ARG A 93 9.61 4.87 -44.51
CA ARG A 93 9.38 6.00 -45.41
C ARG A 93 10.58 6.95 -45.42
N THR A 94 11.11 7.29 -44.24
CA THR A 94 12.30 8.16 -44.11
C THR A 94 13.52 7.54 -44.78
N GLN A 95 13.76 6.25 -44.55
CA GLN A 95 14.87 5.51 -45.20
C GLN A 95 14.73 5.51 -46.72
N SER A 96 13.53 5.25 -47.26
CA SER A 96 13.28 5.27 -48.70
C SER A 96 13.49 6.66 -49.31
N LEU A 97 13.05 7.71 -48.63
CA LEU A 97 13.26 9.09 -49.09
C LEU A 97 14.74 9.49 -49.05
N GLY A 98 15.46 9.12 -47.99
CA GLY A 98 16.91 9.33 -47.89
C GLY A 98 17.67 8.61 -49.01
N ALA A 99 17.32 7.37 -49.32
CA ALA A 99 17.91 6.61 -50.43
C ALA A 99 17.66 7.27 -51.80
N LYS A 100 16.49 7.88 -52.01
CA LYS A 100 16.18 8.63 -53.24
C LYS A 100 16.95 9.95 -53.33
N ALA A 101 17.17 10.64 -52.22
CA ALA A 101 17.93 11.89 -52.17
C ALA A 101 19.43 11.69 -52.41
N GLN A 102 19.97 10.51 -52.08
CA GLN A 102 21.38 10.17 -52.34
C GLN A 102 21.69 9.78 -53.79
N HIS A 103 20.66 9.57 -54.61
CA HIS A 103 20.79 9.11 -55.99
C HIS A 103 20.61 10.23 -57.03
N LEU A 104 20.35 11.46 -56.57
CA LEU A 104 20.33 12.72 -57.33
C LEU A 104 21.65 13.46 -57.12
#